data_AF-M3FRI5-F1
#
_entry.id   AF-M3FRI5-F1
#
_cell.length_a   1.000
_cell.length_b   1.000
_cell.length_c   1.000
_cell.angle_alpha   90.00
_cell.angle_beta   90.00
_cell.angle_gamma   90.00
#
_symmetry.space_group_name_H-M   'P 1'
#
loop_
_entity.id
_entity.type
_entity.pdbx_description
1 polymer ?
#
loop_
_entity_poly.entity_id
_entity_poly.type
_entity_poly.pdbx_seq_one_letter_code
_entity_poly.pdbx_strand_id
1 'polypeptide(L)' 'MMSSRPSRVVDGGLRLELQFFPGGDQSVSGDHADFYLLEAHGIPEAPPIYPGHDLDQVRHDLPSWNSDCTVLQSTTTSGK' A
#
# COMPACT_ATOMS: atom_id res chain seq x y z
N MET A 1 3.00 7.45 8.66
CA MET A 1 1.67 7.78 8.08
C MET A 1 1.79 7.68 6.58
N MET A 2 0.82 7.03 5.92
CA MET A 2 0.73 6.90 4.47
C MET A 2 -0.58 7.53 4.01
N SER A 3 -0.56 8.21 2.88
CA SER A 3 -1.79 8.62 2.19
C SER A 3 -1.74 8.19 0.74
N SER A 4 -2.92 7.96 0.15
CA SER A 4 -3.06 7.60 -1.25
C SER A 4 -4.15 8.43 -1.90
N ARG A 5 -3.93 8.82 -3.16
CA ARG A 5 -4.89 9.59 -3.97
C ARG A 5 -5.02 8.96 -5.36
N PRO A 6 -6.03 8.13 -5.59
CA PRO A 6 -6.33 7.62 -6.93
C PRO A 6 -6.98 8.72 -7.78
N SER A 7 -6.63 8.78 -9.06
CA SER A 7 -7.18 9.71 -10.05
C SER A 7 -7.21 9.05 -11.44
N ARG A 8 -8.02 9.60 -12.34
CA ARG A 8 -8.01 9.21 -13.76
C ARG A 8 -7.12 10.16 -14.57
N VAL A 9 -6.36 9.60 -15.50
CA VAL A 9 -5.60 10.35 -16.50
C VAL A 9 -6.53 10.68 -17.67
N VAL A 10 -6.27 11.80 -18.36
CA VAL A 10 -7.10 12.33 -19.46
C VAL A 10 -7.38 11.28 -20.55
N ASP A 11 -6.42 10.38 -20.81
CA ASP A 11 -6.55 9.35 -21.83
C ASP A 11 -7.23 8.06 -21.35
N GLY A 12 -7.77 8.03 -20.13
CA GLY A 12 -8.56 6.92 -19.58
C GLY A 12 -7.79 5.98 -18.65
N GLY A 13 -6.47 6.15 -18.49
CA GLY A 13 -5.67 5.38 -17.54
C GLY A 13 -5.91 5.79 -16.08
N LEU A 14 -5.36 5.01 -15.15
CA LEU A 14 -5.33 5.30 -13.72
C LEU A 14 -4.00 5.94 -13.33
N ARG A 15 -4.03 6.87 -12.39
CA ARG A 15 -2.87 7.32 -11.63
C ARG A 15 -3.12 7.18 -10.14
N LEU A 16 -2.14 6.66 -9.42
CA LEU A 16 -2.13 6.59 -7.97
C LEU A 16 -0.95 7.40 -7.44
N GLU A 17 -1.23 8.41 -6.63
CA GLU A 17 -0.21 9.16 -5.90
C GLU A 17 -0.12 8.63 -4.47
N LEU A 18 1.09 8.31 -4.03
CA LEU A 18 1.40 7.77 -2.72
C LEU A 18 2.35 8.72 -2.00
N GLN A 19 2.00 9.08 -0.76
CA GLN A 19 2.85 9.89 0.09
C GLN A 19 3.17 9.12 1.37
N PHE A 20 4.45 9.08 1.71
CA PHE A 20 5.03 8.36 2.83
C PHE A 20 5.74 9.33 3.75
N PHE A 21 5.56 9.14 5.06
CA PHE A 21 6.37 9.85 6.05
C PHE A 21 7.70 9.12 6.31
N PRO A 22 8.85 9.82 6.43
CA PRO A 22 9.04 11.26 6.26
C PRO A 22 9.47 11.63 4.82
N GLY A 23 8.55 12.18 4.02
CA GLY A 23 8.87 12.88 2.77
C GLY A 23 9.06 12.04 1.50
N GLY A 24 8.58 10.80 1.46
CA GLY A 24 8.61 9.98 0.25
C GLY A 24 7.36 10.20 -0.61
N ASP A 25 7.53 10.66 -1.84
CA ASP A 25 6.44 10.76 -2.82
C ASP A 25 6.67 9.76 -3.95
N GLN A 26 5.65 8.99 -4.31
CA GLN A 26 5.67 8.07 -5.44
C GLN A 26 4.41 8.23 -6.29
N SER A 27 4.57 8.19 -7.61
CA SER A 27 3.45 8.19 -8.55
C SER A 27 3.51 6.94 -9.42
N VAL A 28 2.39 6.23 -9.51
CA VAL A 28 2.24 5.05 -10.36
C VAL A 28 1.10 5.32 -11.34
N SER A 29 1.29 4.99 -12.61
CA SER A 29 0.26 5.09 -13.63
C SER A 29 0.19 3.84 -14.47
N GLY A 30 -1.00 3.51 -14.96
CA GLY A 30 -1.23 2.37 -15.84
C GLY A 30 -2.62 2.39 -16.47
N ASP A 31 -2.86 1.48 -17.40
CA ASP A 31 -4.13 1.40 -18.12
C ASP A 31 -5.22 0.68 -17.30
N HIS A 32 -4.78 -0.21 -16.41
CA HIS A 32 -5.65 -1.03 -15.56
C HIS A 32 -5.07 -1.14 -14.16
N ALA A 33 -5.95 -1.31 -13.18
CA ALA A 33 -5.60 -1.67 -11.82
C ALA A 33 -6.61 -2.64 -11.23
N ASP A 34 -6.10 -3.62 -10.50
CA ASP A 34 -6.88 -4.52 -9.66
C ASP A 34 -6.80 -4.07 -8.21
N PHE A 35 -7.96 -3.97 -7.57
CA PHE A 35 -8.10 -3.64 -6.16
C PHE A 35 -8.63 -4.85 -5.40
N TYR A 36 -7.92 -5.22 -4.34
CA TYR A 36 -8.28 -6.33 -3.47
C TYR A 36 -8.52 -5.82 -2.05
N LEU A 37 -9.66 -6.17 -1.45
CA LEU A 37 -9.89 -6.05 -0.03
C LEU A 37 -9.49 -7.39 0.62
N LEU A 38 -8.51 -7.35 1.51
CA LEU A 38 -7.94 -8.52 2.15
C LEU A 38 -8.30 -8.53 3.63
N GLU A 39 -8.66 -9.69 4.15
CA GLU A 39 -8.62 -10.01 5.57
C GLU A 39 -7.27 -10.66 5.85
N ALA A 40 -6.39 -9.94 6.54
CA ALA A 40 -5.07 -10.44 6.92
C ALA A 40 -5.03 -10.70 8.43
N HIS A 41 -4.78 -11.95 8.81
CA HIS A 41 -4.63 -12.30 10.21
C HIS A 41 -3.25 -11.84 10.71
N GLY A 42 -3.22 -11.21 11.89
CA GLY A 42 -1.96 -10.79 12.53
C GLY A 42 -1.39 -9.45 12.05
N ILE A 43 -2.11 -8.65 11.25
CA ILE A 43 -1.75 -7.25 11.03
C ILE A 43 -2.40 -6.39 12.14
N PRO A 44 -1.61 -5.81 13.06
CA PRO A 44 -2.15 -4.96 14.12
C PRO A 44 -2.71 -3.65 13.54
N GLU A 45 -3.74 -3.10 14.21
CA GLU A 45 -4.40 -1.84 13.79
C GLU A 45 -3.45 -0.64 13.79
N ALA A 46 -2.45 -0.66 14.67
CA ALA A 46 -1.40 0.35 14.74
C ALA A 46 -0.09 -0.16 14.12
N PRO A 47 0.69 0.72 13.46
CA PRO A 47 2.05 0.38 13.07
C PRO A 47 2.87 -0.11 14.28
N PRO A 48 3.75 -1.11 14.10
CA PRO A 48 4.65 -1.54 15.17
C PRO A 48 5.51 -0.38 15.65
N ILE A 49 5.67 -0.28 16.96
CA ILE A 49 6.52 0.71 17.61
C ILE A 49 7.86 0.03 17.92
N TYR A 50 8.97 0.66 17.52
CA TYR A 50 10.34 0.13 17.72
C TYR A 50 11.11 1.02 18.70
N PRO A 51 10.81 0.96 20.01
CA PRO A 51 11.47 1.82 20.99
C PRO A 51 12.93 1.42 21.17
N GLY A 52 13.85 2.37 20.99
CA GLY A 52 15.28 2.15 21.21
C GLY A 52 16.04 1.49 20.05
N HIS A 53 15.37 1.18 18.94
CA HIS A 53 16.01 0.60 17.75
C HIS A 53 16.53 1.72 16.82
N ASP A 54 17.71 1.53 16.22
CA ASP A 54 18.18 2.38 15.12
C ASP A 54 17.51 1.99 13.78
N LEU A 55 17.71 2.80 12.73
CA LEU A 55 17.07 2.58 11.43
C LEU A 55 17.47 1.27 10.72
N ASP A 56 18.63 0.70 11.03
CA ASP A 56 19.08 -0.55 10.43
C ASP A 56 18.47 -1.75 11.18
N GLN A 57 18.36 -1.66 12.50
CA GLN A 57 17.62 -2.61 13.34
C GLN A 57 16.14 -2.65 12.95
N VAL A 58 15.50 -1.49 12.81
CA VAL A 58 14.10 -1.41 12.33
C VAL A 58 13.96 -2.09 10.97
N ARG A 59 14.89 -1.88 10.03
CA ARG A 59 14.84 -2.51 8.70
C ARG A 59 14.94 -4.03 8.73
N HIS A 60 15.66 -4.59 9.70
CA HIS A 60 15.74 -6.04 9.90
C HIS A 60 14.56 -6.61 10.70
N ASP A 61 13.95 -5.80 11.56
CA ASP A 61 12.78 -6.17 12.35
C ASP A 61 11.45 -5.98 11.61
N LEU A 62 11.47 -5.28 10.46
CA LEU A 62 10.29 -5.14 9.61
C LEU A 62 9.77 -6.56 9.30
N PRO A 63 8.55 -6.91 9.75
CA PRO A 63 8.02 -8.23 9.48
C PRO A 63 7.98 -8.41 7.97
N SER A 64 8.52 -9.52 7.46
CA SER A 64 8.14 -9.96 6.12
C SER A 64 6.63 -10.16 6.15
N TRP A 65 5.87 -9.34 5.44
CA TRP A 65 4.42 -9.50 5.34
C TRP A 65 4.11 -10.73 4.49
N ASN A 66 4.33 -11.91 5.06
CA ASN A 66 3.81 -13.18 4.56
C ASN A 66 2.60 -13.59 5.42
N SER A 67 1.66 -12.67 5.61
CA SER A 67 0.41 -13.01 6.29
C SER A 67 -0.44 -13.88 5.37
N ASP A 68 -0.99 -14.97 5.91
CA ASP A 68 -2.11 -15.65 5.28
C ASP A 68 -3.27 -14.64 5.16
N CYS A 69 -3.66 -14.34 3.93
CA CYS A 69 -4.71 -13.37 3.62
C CYS A 69 -5.87 -14.05 2.89
N THR A 70 -7.09 -13.74 3.30
CA THR A 70 -8.30 -14.12 2.57
C THR A 70 -8.77 -12.93 1.74
N VAL A 71 -9.04 -13.14 0.45
CA VAL A 71 -9.65 -12.09 -0.39
C VAL A 71 -11.12 -11.98 -0.04
N LEU A 72 -11.53 -10.84 0.53
CA LEU A 72 -12.93 -10.53 0.83
C LEU A 72 -13.66 -9.98 -0.40
N GLN A 73 -12.98 -9.12 -1.16
CA GLN A 73 -13.53 -8.49 -2.35
C GLN A 73 -12.43 -8.21 -3.37
N SER A 74 -12.79 -8.27 -4.65
CA SER A 74 -11.94 -7.81 -5.75
C SER A 74 -12.75 -6.92 -6.70
N THR A 75 -12.13 -5.87 -7.20
CA THR A 75 -12.68 -5.08 -8.31
C THR A 75 -11.55 -4.69 -9.26
N THR A 76 -11.86 -4.60 -10.54
CA THR A 76 -10.90 -4.18 -11.56
C THR A 76 -11.40 -2.88 -12.19
N THR A 77 -10.47 -1.99 -12.55
CA THR A 77 -10.83 -0.86 -13.41
C THR A 77 -11.07 -1.39 -14.82
N SER A 78 -12.25 -1.11 -15.37
CA SER A 78 -12.48 -1.29 -16.80
C SER A 78 -11.46 -0.43 -17.57
N GLY A 79 -10.61 -1.06 -18.38
CA GLY A 79 -9.82 -0.29 -19.34
C GLY A 79 -10.68 0.15 -20.51
N LYS A 80 -10.05 0.90 -21.41
CA LYS A 80 -10.64 1.24 -22.71
C LYS A 80 -10.76 0.01 -23.60
#